data_AF-M2Y8P6-F1
#
_entry.id   AF-M2Y8P6-F1
#
_cell.length_a   1.000
_cell.length_b   1.000
_cell.length_c   1.000
_cell.angle_alpha   90.00
_cell.angle_beta   90.00
_cell.angle_gamma   90.00
#
_symmetry.space_group_name_H-M   'P 1'
#
loop_
_entity.id
_entity.type
_entity.pdbx_description
1 polymer ?
#
loop_
_entity_poly.entity_id
_entity_poly.type
_entity_poly.pdbx_seq_one_letter_code
_entity_poly.pdbx_strand_id
1 'polypeptide(L)'
;MKVENDVVQEDKESSNPVVDNYLSAKKRERYVGFQQLHILLQLVFSCYEARDRYFLCLDNVERRNGRQASYDGVDCIEEYRQYTNHCLSSWVRYFNQQRKIAQSKPRDFVPKQNK
;
A
#
# COMPACT_ATOMS: atom_id res chain seq x y z
N MET A 1 49.86 -50.40 -7.52
CA MET A 1 50.35 -50.18 -6.13
C MET A 1 49.85 -48.82 -5.71
N LYS A 2 49.26 -48.76 -4.52
CA LYS A 2 48.27 -47.77 -4.02
C LYS A 2 48.69 -46.31 -4.22
N VAL A 3 47.77 -45.49 -4.72
CA VAL A 3 47.69 -44.07 -4.34
C VAL A 3 46.38 -43.96 -3.55
N GLU A 4 46.55 -43.70 -2.26
CA GLU A 4 45.49 -43.61 -1.25
C GLU A 4 44.72 -42.30 -1.50
N ASN A 5 43.39 -42.41 -1.60
CA ASN A 5 42.50 -41.25 -1.63
C ASN A 5 42.39 -40.73 -0.20
N ASP A 6 42.91 -39.53 0.06
CA ASP A 6 42.64 -38.79 1.29
C ASP A 6 41.17 -38.33 1.26
N VAL A 7 40.32 -39.09 1.94
CA VAL A 7 38.99 -38.67 2.33
C VAL A 7 39.16 -37.48 3.27
N VAL A 8 38.96 -36.28 2.75
CA VAL A 8 38.70 -35.09 3.56
C VAL A 8 37.47 -35.43 4.39
N GLN A 9 37.68 -35.66 5.69
CA GLN A 9 36.60 -35.82 6.65
C GLN A 9 35.81 -34.52 6.62
N GLU A 10 34.53 -34.60 6.24
CA GLU A 10 33.58 -33.51 6.47
C GLU A 10 33.57 -33.24 7.98
N ASP A 11 34.09 -32.08 8.34
CA ASP A 11 34.02 -31.54 9.69
C ASP A 11 32.54 -31.53 10.08
N LYS A 12 32.19 -32.36 11.06
CA LYS A 12 30.86 -32.32 11.68
C LYS A 12 30.64 -30.90 12.17
N GLU A 13 29.80 -30.15 11.48
CA GLU A 13 29.28 -28.86 11.92
C GLU A 13 28.72 -29.07 13.33
N SER A 14 29.53 -28.69 14.32
CA SER A 14 29.16 -28.71 15.72
C SER A 14 28.08 -27.65 15.89
N SER A 15 26.83 -28.06 15.67
CA SER A 15 25.64 -27.23 15.80
C SER A 15 25.69 -26.51 17.13
N ASN A 16 26.07 -25.24 17.11
CA ASN A 16 26.11 -24.42 18.30
C ASN A 16 24.67 -23.95 18.54
N PRO A 17 23.98 -24.49 19.57
CA PRO A 17 22.55 -24.26 19.75
C PRO A 17 22.22 -22.79 20.03
N VAL A 18 23.21 -21.98 20.44
CA VAL A 18 23.06 -20.53 20.60
C VAL A 18 23.03 -19.83 19.24
N VAL A 19 23.90 -20.24 18.32
CA VAL A 19 23.98 -19.66 16.97
C VAL A 19 22.74 -20.04 16.16
N ASP A 20 22.29 -21.30 16.25
CA ASP A 20 21.09 -21.78 15.57
C ASP A 20 19.80 -21.09 16.06
N ASN A 21 19.69 -20.87 17.37
CA ASN A 21 18.58 -20.11 17.95
C ASN A 21 18.62 -18.64 17.51
N TYR A 22 19.80 -18.01 17.44
CA TYR A 22 19.93 -16.62 17.02
C TYR A 22 19.65 -16.44 15.52
N LEU A 23 20.09 -17.38 14.67
CA LEU A 23 19.75 -17.41 13.24
C LEU A 23 18.25 -17.64 13.04
N SER A 24 17.64 -18.53 13.83
CA SER A 24 16.20 -18.78 13.82
C SER A 24 15.40 -17.56 14.28
N ALA A 25 15.88 -16.81 15.27
CA ALA A 25 15.28 -15.55 15.72
C ALA A 25 15.41 -14.45 14.66
N LYS A 26 16.59 -14.23 14.08
CA LYS A 26 16.78 -13.27 12.97
C LYS A 26 15.97 -13.62 11.73
N LYS A 27 15.82 -14.91 11.41
CA LYS A 27 14.98 -15.37 10.29
C LYS A 27 13.50 -15.08 10.56
N ARG A 28 13.04 -15.23 11.81
CA ARG A 28 11.69 -14.84 12.25
C ARG A 28 11.49 -13.33 12.20
N GLU A 29 12.43 -12.52 12.70
CA GLU A 29 12.38 -11.05 12.57
C GLU A 29 12.28 -10.61 11.10
N ARG A 30 13.07 -11.22 10.21
CA ARG A 30 13.01 -10.95 8.76
C ARG A 30 11.65 -11.35 8.17
N TYR A 31 11.08 -12.48 8.58
CA TYR A 31 9.76 -12.92 8.16
C TYR A 31 8.65 -11.99 8.65
N VAL A 32 8.72 -11.54 9.90
CA VAL A 32 7.78 -10.59 10.49
C VAL A 32 7.85 -9.25 9.76
N GLY A 33 9.06 -8.77 9.43
CA GLY A 33 9.24 -7.57 8.59
C GLY A 33 8.65 -7.71 7.19
N PHE A 34 8.79 -8.89 6.56
CA PHE A 34 8.18 -9.17 5.26
C PHE A 34 6.64 -9.25 5.32
N GLN A 35 6.10 -9.86 6.38
CA GLN A 35 4.66 -9.89 6.64
C GLN A 35 4.10 -8.49 6.92
N GLN A 36 4.82 -7.67 7.68
CA GLN A 36 4.45 -6.27 7.94
C GLN A 36 4.38 -5.46 6.64
N LEU A 37 5.34 -5.65 5.71
CA LEU A 37 5.32 -5.00 4.40
C LEU A 37 4.11 -5.42 3.57
N HIS A 38 3.74 -6.72 3.59
CA HIS A 38 2.57 -7.22 2.86
C HIS A 38 1.26 -6.64 3.42
N ILE A 39 1.11 -6.57 4.74
CA ILE A 39 -0.07 -5.97 5.38
C ILE A 39 -0.20 -4.48 5.00
N LEU A 40 0.90 -3.73 4.99
CA LEU A 40 0.91 -2.33 4.58
C LEU A 40 0.50 -2.16 3.11
N LEU A 41 0.97 -3.03 2.21
CA LEU A 41 0.59 -2.99 0.80
C LEU A 41 -0.92 -3.22 0.60
N GLN A 42 -1.50 -4.18 1.32
CA GLN A 42 -2.93 -4.47 1.25
C GLN A 42 -3.78 -3.31 1.76
N LEU A 43 -3.40 -2.69 2.88
CA LEU A 43 -4.12 -1.55 3.44
C LEU A 43 -4.13 -0.34 2.50
N VAL A 44 -3.00 -0.05 1.86
CA VAL A 44 -2.90 1.04 0.88
C VAL A 44 -3.76 0.72 -0.34
N PHE A 45 -3.71 -0.52 -0.85
CA PHE A 45 -4.50 -0.94 -2.00
C PHE A 45 -6.01 -0.74 -1.76
N SER A 46 -6.56 -1.25 -0.65
CA SER A 46 -7.98 -1.11 -0.34
C SER A 46 -8.42 0.34 -0.17
N CYS A 47 -7.56 1.20 0.40
CA CYS A 47 -7.84 2.64 0.48
C CYS A 47 -7.97 3.28 -0.92
N TYR A 48 -7.01 3.01 -1.81
CA TYR A 48 -7.04 3.56 -3.17
C TYR A 48 -8.24 3.06 -3.97
N GLU A 49 -8.59 1.78 -3.83
CA GLU A 49 -9.77 1.22 -4.49
C GLU A 49 -11.08 1.87 -3.99
N ALA A 50 -11.24 2.01 -2.68
CA ALA A 50 -12.42 2.66 -2.10
C ALA A 50 -12.50 4.15 -2.51
N ARG A 51 -11.37 4.86 -2.56
CA ARG A 51 -11.28 6.23 -3.06
C ARG A 51 -11.78 6.33 -4.50
N ASP A 52 -11.31 5.45 -5.38
CA ASP A 52 -11.64 5.51 -6.81
C ASP A 52 -13.12 5.23 -7.06
N ARG A 53 -13.72 4.29 -6.32
CA ARG A 53 -15.17 4.06 -6.35
C ARG A 53 -15.96 5.29 -5.90
N TYR A 54 -15.56 5.92 -4.80
CA TYR A 54 -16.20 7.14 -4.31
C TYR A 54 -16.09 8.30 -5.32
N PHE A 55 -14.91 8.55 -5.86
CA PHE A 55 -14.70 9.62 -6.83
C PHE A 55 -15.41 9.37 -8.15
N LEU A 56 -15.49 8.12 -8.60
CA LEU A 56 -16.31 7.74 -9.75
C LEU A 56 -17.80 8.03 -9.51
N CYS A 57 -18.31 7.74 -8.31
CA CYS A 57 -19.69 8.09 -7.96
C CYS A 57 -19.91 9.61 -8.02
N LEU A 58 -19.01 10.41 -7.44
CA LEU A 58 -19.09 11.87 -7.50
C LEU A 58 -19.08 12.36 -8.96
N ASP A 59 -18.18 11.86 -9.81
CA ASP A 59 -18.13 12.22 -11.24
C ASP A 59 -19.45 11.88 -11.96
N ASN A 60 -20.09 10.76 -11.58
CA ASN A 60 -21.38 10.36 -12.14
C ASN A 60 -22.54 11.25 -11.69
N VAL A 61 -22.49 11.75 -10.46
CA VAL A 61 -23.47 12.72 -9.94
C VAL A 61 -23.27 14.06 -10.63
N GLU A 62 -22.02 14.52 -10.78
CA GLU A 62 -21.69 15.78 -11.45
C GLU A 62 -22.14 15.80 -12.90
N ARG A 63 -21.92 14.70 -13.62
CA ARG A 63 -22.37 14.54 -15.00
C ARG A 63 -23.89 14.51 -15.14
N ARG A 64 -24.59 13.85 -14.21
CA ARG A 64 -26.06 13.70 -14.27
C ARG A 64 -26.79 14.98 -13.88
N ASN A 65 -26.31 15.67 -12.84
CA ASN A 65 -27.00 16.80 -12.25
C ASN A 65 -26.47 18.15 -12.73
N GLY A 66 -25.35 18.18 -13.45
CA GLY A 66 -24.72 19.42 -13.93
C GLY A 66 -24.21 20.34 -12.83
N ARG A 67 -24.12 19.85 -11.58
CA ARG A 67 -23.61 20.58 -10.41
C ARG A 67 -22.44 19.83 -9.80
N GLN A 68 -21.57 20.54 -9.10
CA GLN A 68 -20.50 19.92 -8.33
C GLN A 68 -21.09 19.05 -7.20
N ALA A 69 -20.56 17.84 -7.03
CA ALA A 69 -21.05 16.91 -6.01
C ALA A 69 -20.52 17.32 -4.63
N SER A 70 -21.32 17.09 -3.59
CA SER A 70 -20.86 17.35 -2.22
C SER A 70 -19.88 16.27 -1.76
N TYR A 71 -18.87 16.70 -1.02
CA TYR A 71 -17.87 15.83 -0.40
C TYR A 71 -18.30 15.27 0.95
N ASP A 72 -19.46 15.69 1.45
CA ASP A 72 -19.98 15.35 2.78
C ASP A 72 -20.72 13.99 2.79
N GLY A 73 -20.63 13.24 1.68
CA GLY A 73 -21.26 11.92 1.54
C GLY A 73 -22.76 11.97 1.22
N VAL A 74 -23.36 13.13 1.00
CA VAL A 74 -24.81 13.24 0.70
C VAL A 74 -25.18 12.58 -0.63
N ASP A 75 -24.34 12.75 -1.65
CA ASP A 75 -24.62 12.26 -3.00
C ASP A 75 -24.19 10.78 -3.22
N CYS A 76 -23.23 10.29 -2.44
CA CYS A 76 -22.58 8.98 -2.59
C CYS A 76 -22.25 8.39 -1.20
N ILE A 77 -23.27 8.19 -0.36
CA ILE A 77 -23.08 7.90 1.07
C ILE A 77 -22.42 6.55 1.33
N GLU A 78 -22.73 5.54 0.51
CA GLU A 78 -22.22 4.19 0.70
C GLU A 78 -20.74 4.11 0.32
N GLU A 79 -20.38 4.66 -0.84
CA GLU A 79 -19.01 4.76 -1.29
C GLU A 79 -18.19 5.66 -0.36
N TYR A 80 -18.79 6.73 0.17
CA TYR A 80 -18.15 7.59 1.16
C TYR A 80 -17.80 6.82 2.44
N ARG A 81 -18.74 6.02 2.98
CA ARG A 81 -18.50 5.18 4.16
C ARG A 81 -17.37 4.19 3.93
N GLN A 82 -17.39 3.50 2.79
CA GLN A 82 -16.32 2.57 2.45
C GLN A 82 -14.97 3.28 2.33
N TYR A 83 -14.95 4.44 1.67
CA TYR A 83 -13.75 5.25 1.52
C TYR A 83 -13.18 5.71 2.88
N THR A 84 -14.01 6.21 3.80
CA THR A 84 -13.56 6.64 5.12
C THR A 84 -13.17 5.49 6.04
N ASN A 85 -13.72 4.28 5.82
CA ASN A 85 -13.39 3.10 6.61
C ASN A 85 -12.06 2.47 6.18
N HIS A 86 -11.74 2.47 4.88
CA HIS A 86 -10.53 1.85 4.36
C HIS A 86 -9.33 2.79 4.34
N CYS A 87 -9.55 4.11 4.33
CA CYS A 87 -8.49 5.11 4.32
C CYS A 87 -8.25 5.76 5.67
N LEU A 88 -6.98 6.06 5.97
CA LEU A 88 -6.61 6.94 7.07
C LEU A 88 -7.20 8.34 6.87
N SER A 89 -7.64 8.98 7.95
CA SER A 89 -8.28 10.31 7.90
C SER A 89 -7.38 11.40 7.28
N SER A 90 -6.07 11.32 7.49
CA SER A 90 -5.08 12.21 6.88
C SER A 90 -5.04 12.08 5.36
N TRP A 91 -5.17 10.85 4.86
CA TRP A 91 -5.23 10.54 3.44
C TRP A 91 -6.55 11.00 2.83
N VAL A 92 -7.68 10.76 3.51
CA VAL A 92 -8.99 11.26 3.08
C VAL A 92 -8.97 12.78 2.91
N ARG A 93 -8.42 13.50 3.90
CA ARG A 93 -8.28 14.95 3.85
C ARG A 93 -7.42 15.40 2.67
N TYR A 94 -6.28 14.76 2.46
CA TYR A 94 -5.38 15.04 1.35
C TYR A 94 -6.06 14.84 -0.01
N PHE A 95 -6.66 13.68 -0.25
CA PHE A 95 -7.29 13.35 -1.52
C PHE A 95 -8.48 14.27 -1.83
N ASN A 96 -9.32 14.58 -0.85
CA ASN A 96 -10.44 15.49 -1.04
C ASN A 96 -9.94 16.90 -1.41
N GLN A 97 -8.84 17.35 -0.78
CA GLN A 97 -8.19 18.61 -1.15
C GLN A 97 -7.63 18.56 -2.58
N GLN A 98 -6.95 17.47 -2.97
CA GLN A 98 -6.42 17.31 -4.33
C GLN A 98 -7.54 17.34 -5.38
N ARG A 99 -8.67 16.68 -5.10
CA ARG A 99 -9.82 16.67 -6.02
C ARG A 99 -10.44 18.07 -6.16
N LYS A 100 -10.59 18.82 -5.07
CA LYS A 100 -11.03 20.23 -5.12
C LYS A 100 -10.08 21.09 -5.96
N ILE A 101 -8.77 20.91 -5.80
CA ILE A 101 -7.76 21.61 -6.62
C ILE A 101 -7.91 21.22 -8.09
N ALA A 102 -8.06 19.93 -8.39
CA ALA A 102 -8.25 19.46 -9.76
C ALA A 102 -9.52 20.03 -10.40
N GLN A 103 -10.62 20.13 -9.65
CA GLN A 103 -11.87 20.74 -10.12
C GLN A 103 -11.76 22.26 -10.32
N SER A 104 -10.88 22.94 -9.58
CA SER A 104 -10.64 24.38 -9.74
C SER A 104 -9.76 24.73 -10.94
N LYS A 105 -9.04 23.74 -11.49
CA LYS A 105 -8.16 23.94 -12.65
C LYS A 105 -8.96 23.88 -13.95
N PRO A 106 -8.70 24.76 -14.92
CA PRO A 106 -9.23 24.61 -16.27
C PRO A 106 -8.76 23.26 -16.86
N ARG A 107 -9.60 22.62 -17.67
CA ARG A 107 -9.32 21.29 -18.24
C ARG A 107 -8.02 21.23 -19.07
N ASP A 108 -7.58 22.38 -19.59
CA ASP A 108 -6.34 22.53 -20.37
C ASP A 108 -5.11 22.90 -19.53
N PHE A 109 -5.21 22.80 -18.20
CA PHE A 109 -4.07 23.06 -17.31
C PHE A 109 -3.00 21.97 -17.47
N VAL A 110 -1.98 22.25 -18.28
CA VAL A 110 -0.73 21.49 -18.32
C VAL A 110 0.19 22.03 -17.23
N PRO A 111 0.54 21.25 -16.19
CA PRO A 111 1.51 21.69 -15.20
C PRO A 111 2.84 21.97 -15.91
N LYS A 112 3.36 23.20 -15.78
CA LYS A 112 4.71 23.51 -16.25
C LYS A 112 5.68 22.64 -15.45
N GLN A 113 6.31 21.69 -16.12
CA GLN A 113 7.42 20.93 -15.56
C GLN A 113 8.60 21.88 -15.46
N ASN A 114 9.08 22.15 -14.25
CA ASN A 114 10.32 22.88 -14.06
C ASN A 114 11.47 21.93 -14.43
N LYS A 115 12.24 22.32 -15.44
CA LYS A 115 13.42 21.60 -15.93
C LYS A 115 14.63 21.90 -15.06
#